data_AF-A0A8K0WYW7-F1
#
_entry.id   AF-A0A8K0WYW7-F1
#
_cell.length_a   1.000
_cell.length_b   1.000
_cell.length_c   1.000
_cell.angle_alpha   90.00
_cell.angle_beta   90.00
_cell.angle_gamma   90.00
#
_symmetry.space_group_name_H-M   'P 1'
#
loop_
_entity.id
_entity.type
_entity.pdbx_description
1 polymer ?
#
loop_
_entity_poly.entity_id
_entity_poly.type
_entity_poly.pdbx_seq_one_letter_code
_entity_poly.pdbx_strand_id
1 'polypeptide(L)'
;MAQKAKKDRAKSNAVALNNLHIGSAAINFLFLAAHFLFRSRSLFWYILLSVPALICEFVLETTGRPKYDASGALKTSGEDLAAAGLTEYMWDVVWVTWASAVLVILFGNWGWFLWLAVPAYGAYLGAGLAGYGKQLAGLGGAGAQEPAAAAAPAGNRRQRRAA
;
A
#
# COMPACT_ATOMS: atom_id res chain seq x y z
N MET A 1 -18.73 16.92 14.45
CA MET A 1 -17.44 16.22 14.22
C MET A 1 -17.40 15.46 12.90
N ALA A 2 -18.29 14.50 12.65
CA ALA A 2 -18.23 13.61 11.47
C ALA A 2 -18.26 14.32 10.10
N GLN A 3 -19.09 15.36 9.93
CA GLN A 3 -19.17 16.12 8.67
C GLN A 3 -17.91 16.96 8.39
N LYS A 4 -17.27 17.48 9.45
CA LYS A 4 -16.02 18.22 9.34
C LYS A 4 -14.90 17.30 8.86
N ALA A 5 -14.74 16.13 9.49
CA ALA A 5 -13.74 15.14 9.09
C ALA A 5 -13.91 14.67 7.63
N LYS A 6 -15.15 14.48 7.15
CA LYS A 6 -15.41 14.15 5.74
C LYS A 6 -14.96 15.26 4.77
N LYS A 7 -15.26 16.52 5.10
CA LYS A 7 -14.85 17.68 4.29
C LYS A 7 -13.33 17.87 4.31
N ASP A 8 -12.70 17.71 5.47
CA ASP A 8 -11.25 17.80 5.63
C ASP A 8 -10.52 16.73 4.80
N ARG A 9 -11.00 15.47 4.83
CA ARG A 9 -10.50 14.40 3.96
C ARG A 9 -10.66 14.72 2.48
N ALA A 10 -11.85 15.16 2.07
CA ALA A 10 -12.09 15.52 0.68
C ALA A 10 -11.10 16.59 0.19
N LYS A 11 -10.86 17.62 1.01
CA LYS A 11 -9.88 18.66 0.70
C LYS A 11 -8.46 18.09 0.61
N SER A 12 -8.04 17.27 1.58
CA SER A 12 -6.72 16.64 1.60
C SER A 12 -6.49 15.77 0.36
N ASN A 13 -7.46 14.92 0.01
CA ASN A 13 -7.38 14.06 -1.15
C ASN A 13 -7.26 14.84 -2.46
N ALA A 14 -8.08 15.89 -2.63
CA ALA A 14 -8.01 16.73 -3.82
C ALA A 14 -6.63 17.38 -3.99
N VAL A 15 -6.02 17.85 -2.90
CA VAL A 15 -4.66 18.41 -2.93
C VAL A 15 -3.63 17.33 -3.26
N ALA A 16 -3.70 16.17 -2.61
CA ALA A 16 -2.77 15.07 -2.84
C ALA A 16 -2.82 14.60 -4.31
N LEU A 17 -4.01 14.42 -4.87
CA LEU A 17 -4.19 14.01 -6.26
C LEU A 17 -3.71 15.08 -7.24
N ASN A 18 -4.01 16.36 -7.00
CA ASN A 18 -3.52 17.42 -7.87
C ASN A 18 -1.98 17.48 -7.89
N ASN A 19 -1.35 17.32 -6.72
CA ASN A 19 0.10 17.27 -6.62
C ASN A 19 0.68 16.02 -7.31
N LEU A 20 -0.02 14.88 -7.21
CA LEU A 20 0.32 13.64 -7.90
C LEU A 20 0.36 13.85 -9.41
N HIS A 21 -0.74 14.36 -10.00
CA HIS A 21 -0.82 14.61 -11.45
C HIS A 21 0.24 15.62 -11.93
N ILE A 22 0.42 16.72 -11.19
CA ILE A 22 1.40 17.74 -11.55
C ILE A 22 2.83 17.18 -11.47
N GLY A 23 3.14 16.45 -10.39
CA GLY A 23 4.44 15.84 -10.22
C GLY A 23 4.73 14.76 -11.25
N SER A 24 3.77 13.88 -11.53
CA SER A 24 3.87 12.86 -12.57
C SER A 24 4.10 13.50 -13.94
N ALA A 25 3.29 14.50 -14.31
CA ALA A 25 3.47 15.23 -15.56
C ALA A 25 4.85 15.90 -15.65
N ALA A 26 5.30 16.56 -14.57
CA ALA A 26 6.58 17.22 -14.52
C ALA A 26 7.75 16.25 -14.69
N ILE A 27 7.75 15.12 -13.98
CA ILE A 27 8.79 14.09 -14.09
C ILE A 27 8.80 13.45 -15.47
N ASN A 28 7.63 13.12 -16.02
CA ASN A 28 7.51 12.56 -17.37
C ASN A 28 8.06 13.53 -18.42
N PHE A 29 7.64 14.79 -18.36
CA PHE A 29 8.12 15.82 -19.24
C PHE A 29 9.63 16.00 -19.11
N LEU A 30 10.15 16.09 -17.88
CA LEU A 30 11.57 16.26 -17.62
C LEU A 30 12.41 15.09 -18.17
N PHE A 31 11.96 13.85 -18.00
CA PHE A 31 12.66 12.68 -18.53
C PHE A 31 12.68 12.69 -20.05
N LEU A 32 11.54 12.94 -20.71
CA LEU A 32 11.46 12.98 -22.16
C LEU A 32 12.29 14.14 -22.72
N ALA A 33 12.18 15.34 -22.13
CA ALA A 33 13.00 16.48 -22.50
C ALA A 33 14.50 16.16 -22.36
N ALA A 34 14.90 15.51 -21.27
CA ALA A 34 16.30 15.10 -21.08
C ALA A 34 16.77 14.07 -22.11
N HIS A 35 15.91 13.10 -22.46
CA HIS A 35 16.18 12.10 -23.47
C HIS A 35 16.40 12.71 -24.86
N PHE A 36 15.55 13.67 -25.27
CA PHE A 36 15.58 14.25 -26.61
C PHE A 36 16.55 15.43 -26.76
N LEU A 37 16.74 16.26 -25.73
CA LEU A 37 17.51 17.50 -25.82
C LEU A 37 18.96 17.38 -25.34
N PHE A 38 19.25 16.45 -24.43
CA PHE A 38 20.58 16.36 -23.80
C PHE A 38 21.26 15.03 -24.05
N ARG A 39 20.71 13.95 -23.48
CA ARG A 39 21.34 12.62 -23.53
C ARG A 39 20.29 11.55 -23.50
N SER A 40 20.26 10.76 -24.56
CA SER A 40 19.33 9.65 -24.70
C SER A 40 19.56 8.60 -23.60
N ARG A 41 18.55 8.42 -22.75
CA ARG A 41 18.42 7.32 -21.78
C ARG A 41 17.53 6.23 -22.35
N SER A 42 17.55 5.03 -21.75
CA SER A 42 16.72 3.93 -22.28
C SER A 42 15.22 4.20 -22.06
N LEU A 43 14.48 4.43 -23.16
CA LEU A 43 13.02 4.58 -23.13
C LEU A 43 12.31 3.28 -22.75
N PHE A 44 12.87 2.13 -23.12
CA PHE A 44 12.32 0.83 -22.77
C PHE A 44 12.22 0.66 -21.25
N TRP A 45 13.33 0.86 -20.54
CA TRP A 45 13.36 0.76 -19.07
C TRP A 45 12.49 1.83 -18.41
N TYR A 46 12.49 3.04 -18.98
CA TYR A 46 11.62 4.11 -18.51
C TYR A 46 10.14 3.73 -18.56
N ILE A 47 9.65 3.25 -19.71
CA ILE A 47 8.25 2.85 -19.88
C ILE A 47 7.94 1.67 -18.96
N LEU A 48 8.78 0.62 -18.99
CA LEU A 48 8.55 -0.60 -18.21
C LEU A 48 8.41 -0.31 -16.70
N LEU A 49 9.30 0.52 -16.15
CA LEU A 49 9.33 0.81 -14.72
C LEU A 49 8.37 1.93 -14.32
N SER A 50 7.87 2.73 -15.27
CA SER A 50 6.84 3.75 -15.01
C SER A 50 5.42 3.21 -15.07
N VAL A 51 5.17 2.10 -15.78
CA VAL A 51 3.82 1.50 -15.88
C VAL A 51 3.21 1.18 -14.50
N PRO A 52 3.92 0.57 -13.53
CA PRO A 52 3.36 0.34 -12.20
C PRO A 52 2.97 1.63 -11.47
N ALA A 53 3.75 2.71 -11.62
CA ALA A 53 3.42 4.01 -11.06
C ALA A 53 2.16 4.62 -11.71
N LEU A 54 2.00 4.49 -13.03
CA LEU A 54 0.80 4.94 -13.74
C LEU A 54 -0.45 4.17 -13.29
N ILE A 55 -0.34 2.86 -13.07
CA ILE A 55 -1.43 2.05 -12.52
C ILE A 55 -1.79 2.53 -11.11
N CYS A 56 -0.78 2.78 -10.26
CA CYS A 56 -1.01 3.30 -8.91
C CYS A 56 -1.71 4.66 -8.94
N GLU A 57 -1.24 5.59 -9.78
CA GLU A 57 -1.84 6.91 -9.97
C GLU A 57 -3.30 6.81 -10.43
N PHE A 58 -3.60 5.93 -11.38
CA PHE A 58 -4.98 5.68 -11.82
C PHE A 58 -5.88 5.16 -10.69
N VAL A 59 -5.40 4.19 -9.90
CA VAL A 59 -6.18 3.64 -8.79
C VAL A 59 -6.37 4.70 -7.69
N LEU A 60 -5.33 5.46 -7.33
CA LEU A 60 -5.43 6.55 -6.34
C LEU A 60 -6.44 7.62 -6.79
N GLU A 61 -6.44 8.02 -8.06
CA GLU A 61 -7.41 8.98 -8.60
C GLU A 61 -8.83 8.40 -8.54
N THR A 62 -9.03 7.17 -9.00
CA THR A 62 -10.37 6.58 -9.08
C THR A 62 -11.02 6.34 -7.71
N THR A 63 -10.24 5.96 -6.70
CA THR A 63 -10.74 5.68 -5.34
C THR A 63 -10.71 6.91 -4.43
N GLY A 64 -9.69 7.77 -4.56
CA GLY A 64 -9.47 8.92 -3.69
C GLY A 64 -10.20 10.20 -4.08
N ARG A 65 -10.63 10.35 -5.35
CA ARG A 65 -11.21 11.60 -5.84
C ARG A 65 -12.56 11.91 -5.18
N PRO A 66 -12.70 13.08 -4.51
CA PRO A 66 -13.97 13.48 -3.94
C PRO A 66 -15.02 13.74 -5.03
N LYS A 67 -16.26 13.34 -4.77
CA LYS A 67 -17.39 13.52 -5.71
C LYS A 67 -18.45 14.40 -5.07
N TYR A 68 -19.02 15.29 -5.87
CA TYR A 68 -20.03 16.26 -5.47
C TYR A 68 -21.32 16.00 -6.26
N ASP A 69 -22.47 16.35 -5.68
CA ASP A 69 -23.76 16.28 -6.37
C ASP A 69 -24.07 17.55 -7.17
N ALA A 70 -25.23 17.56 -7.84
CA ALA A 70 -25.67 18.69 -8.66
C ALA A 70 -25.93 19.98 -7.86
N SER A 71 -26.10 19.89 -6.54
CA SER A 71 -26.24 21.04 -5.64
C SER A 71 -24.89 21.57 -5.14
N GLY A 72 -23.78 20.91 -5.50
CA GLY A 72 -22.44 21.21 -5.01
C GLY A 72 -22.15 20.63 -3.61
N ALA A 73 -23.04 19.81 -3.06
CA ALA A 73 -22.81 19.15 -1.79
C ALA A 73 -21.90 17.92 -1.96
N LEU A 74 -21.05 17.68 -0.97
CA LEU A 74 -20.09 16.57 -0.98
C LEU A 74 -20.83 15.23 -0.86
N LYS A 75 -20.78 14.40 -1.90
CA LYS A 75 -21.38 13.06 -1.94
C LYS A 75 -20.46 12.01 -1.30
N THR A 76 -19.18 12.04 -1.63
CA THR A 76 -18.15 11.19 -1.02
C THR A 76 -16.81 11.91 -0.97
N SER A 77 -16.07 11.69 0.11
CA SER A 77 -14.69 12.18 0.26
C SER A 77 -13.67 11.36 -0.53
N GLY A 78 -14.05 10.18 -1.03
CA GLY A 78 -13.11 9.16 -1.51
C GLY A 78 -12.52 8.34 -0.36
N GLU A 79 -11.73 7.34 -0.71
CA GLU A 79 -10.87 6.60 0.23
C GLU A 79 -9.81 7.50 0.84
N ASP A 80 -9.35 7.19 2.06
CA ASP A 80 -8.35 7.99 2.74
C ASP A 80 -6.98 7.78 2.08
N LEU A 81 -6.50 8.79 1.33
CA LEU A 81 -5.23 8.69 0.61
C LEU A 81 -4.00 8.71 1.54
N ALA A 82 -4.20 8.96 2.84
CA ALA A 82 -3.18 8.86 3.88
C ALA A 82 -3.26 7.53 4.64
N ALA A 83 -4.05 6.56 4.18
CA ALA A 83 -4.15 5.26 4.82
C ALA A 83 -2.83 4.47 4.73
N ALA A 84 -2.44 3.88 5.86
CA ALA A 84 -1.29 2.98 5.91
C ALA A 84 -1.58 1.66 5.17
N GLY A 85 -0.51 0.97 4.75
CA GLY A 85 -0.60 -0.32 4.07
C GLY A 85 -0.62 -0.19 2.56
N LEU A 86 -1.71 -0.60 1.89
CA LEU A 86 -1.73 -0.65 0.42
C LEU A 86 -1.65 0.75 -0.22
N THR A 87 -2.39 1.72 0.31
CA THR A 87 -2.39 3.10 -0.22
C THR A 87 -1.02 3.75 -0.05
N GLU A 88 -0.40 3.59 1.12
CA GLU A 88 1.00 3.98 1.37
C GLU A 88 1.96 3.31 0.39
N TYR A 89 1.85 1.99 0.19
CA TYR A 89 2.67 1.26 -0.77
C TYR A 89 2.51 1.82 -2.20
N MET A 90 1.30 2.16 -2.64
CA MET A 90 1.06 2.76 -3.94
C MET A 90 1.74 4.13 -4.10
N TRP A 91 1.74 4.94 -3.04
CA TRP A 91 2.54 6.16 -3.01
C TRP A 91 4.02 5.85 -3.14
N ASP A 92 4.54 4.86 -2.42
CA ASP A 92 5.95 4.46 -2.51
C ASP A 92 6.34 4.06 -3.94
N VAL A 93 5.49 3.31 -4.64
CA VAL A 93 5.73 2.98 -6.07
C VAL A 93 5.92 4.26 -6.88
N VAL A 94 5.04 5.24 -6.72
CA VAL A 94 5.11 6.52 -7.45
C VAL A 94 6.36 7.30 -7.06
N TRP A 95 6.59 7.53 -5.78
CA TRP A 95 7.70 8.34 -5.28
C TRP A 95 9.06 7.73 -5.66
N VAL A 96 9.23 6.42 -5.49
CA VAL A 96 10.46 5.72 -5.88
C VAL A 96 10.65 5.76 -7.39
N THR A 97 9.59 5.68 -8.18
CA THR A 97 9.67 5.81 -9.64
C THR A 97 10.13 7.21 -10.04
N TRP A 98 9.58 8.26 -9.44
CA TRP A 98 10.00 9.64 -9.70
C TRP A 98 11.46 9.87 -9.32
N ALA A 99 11.88 9.42 -8.13
CA ALA A 99 13.27 9.49 -7.70
C ALA A 99 14.20 8.73 -8.64
N SER A 100 13.81 7.52 -9.05
CA SER A 100 14.58 6.71 -10.01
C SER A 100 14.72 7.43 -11.36
N ALA A 101 13.65 8.03 -11.89
CA ALA A 101 13.70 8.78 -13.13
C ALA A 101 14.66 9.97 -13.05
N VAL A 102 14.62 10.75 -11.97
CA VAL A 102 15.57 11.86 -11.73
C VAL A 102 17.01 11.35 -11.65
N LEU A 103 17.26 10.26 -10.91
CA LEU A 103 18.60 9.66 -10.84
C LEU A 103 19.08 9.18 -12.21
N VAL A 104 18.19 8.65 -13.05
CA VAL A 104 18.55 8.20 -14.40
C VAL A 104 18.92 9.36 -15.32
N ILE A 105 18.23 10.49 -15.18
CA ILE A 105 18.57 11.72 -15.89
C ILE A 105 20.00 12.15 -15.51
N LEU A 106 20.29 12.25 -14.21
CA LEU A 106 21.56 12.76 -13.68
C LEU A 106 22.73 11.78 -13.85
N PHE A 107 22.56 10.53 -13.41
CA PHE A 107 23.64 9.54 -13.25
C PHE A 107 23.58 8.41 -14.29
N GLY A 108 22.54 8.37 -15.12
CA GLY A 108 22.35 7.32 -16.14
C GLY A 108 21.61 6.09 -15.62
N ASN A 109 21.53 5.05 -16.45
CA ASN A 109 20.60 3.92 -16.23
C ASN A 109 20.80 3.16 -14.90
N TRP A 110 21.92 3.36 -14.19
CA TRP A 110 22.12 2.88 -12.82
C TRP A 110 21.08 3.42 -11.82
N GLY A 111 20.47 4.58 -12.10
CA GLY A 111 19.40 5.12 -11.26
C GLY A 111 18.18 4.19 -11.14
N TRP A 112 17.98 3.27 -12.08
CA TRP A 112 16.90 2.27 -12.00
C TRP A 112 17.11 1.23 -10.89
N PHE A 113 18.32 1.06 -10.35
CA PHE A 113 18.52 0.16 -9.21
C PHE A 113 17.77 0.60 -7.95
N LEU A 114 17.50 1.90 -7.78
CA LEU A 114 16.65 2.40 -6.71
C LEU A 114 15.24 1.79 -6.79
N TRP A 115 14.76 1.53 -8.01
CA TRP A 115 13.44 0.96 -8.25
C TRP A 115 13.27 -0.43 -7.64
N LEU A 116 14.36 -1.19 -7.43
CA LEU A 116 14.32 -2.50 -6.75
C LEU A 116 13.79 -2.40 -5.30
N ALA A 117 13.80 -1.22 -4.69
CA ALA A 117 13.16 -0.99 -3.40
C ALA A 117 11.66 -1.30 -3.41
N VAL A 118 10.97 -1.06 -4.52
CA VAL A 118 9.53 -1.29 -4.66
C VAL A 118 9.17 -2.79 -4.47
N PRO A 119 9.68 -3.73 -5.29
CA PRO A 119 9.37 -5.14 -5.10
C PRO A 119 9.94 -5.69 -3.79
N ALA A 120 11.07 -5.18 -3.29
CA ALA A 120 11.63 -5.59 -2.01
C ALA A 120 10.68 -5.24 -0.85
N TYR A 121 10.15 -4.01 -0.84
CA TYR A 121 9.19 -3.57 0.18
C TYR A 121 7.84 -4.26 0.04
N GLY A 122 7.37 -4.46 -1.20
CA GLY A 122 6.15 -5.24 -1.47
C GLY A 122 6.26 -6.69 -0.98
N ALA A 123 7.41 -7.33 -1.16
CA ALA A 123 7.67 -8.67 -0.63
C ALA A 123 7.67 -8.70 0.91
N TYR A 124 8.25 -7.67 1.56
CA TYR A 124 8.23 -7.53 3.02
C TYR A 124 6.80 -7.41 3.57
N LEU A 125 5.98 -6.52 2.99
CA LEU A 125 4.57 -6.36 3.35
C LEU A 125 3.78 -7.67 3.14
N GLY A 126 3.98 -8.32 1.98
CA GLY A 126 3.31 -9.58 1.65
C GLY A 126 3.68 -10.73 2.59
N ALA A 127 4.96 -10.84 2.98
CA ALA A 127 5.42 -11.82 3.94
C ALA A 127 4.80 -11.60 5.33
N GLY A 128 4.67 -10.34 5.76
CA GLY A 128 3.95 -9.99 6.99
C GLY A 128 2.49 -10.45 6.96
N LEU A 129 1.77 -10.16 5.88
CA LEU A 129 0.37 -10.56 5.73
C LEU A 129 0.19 -12.08 5.73
N ALA A 130 1.07 -12.82 5.05
CA ALA A 130 1.07 -14.28 5.05
C ALA A 130 1.36 -14.86 6.45
N GLY A 131 2.23 -14.20 7.24
CA GLY A 131 2.51 -14.55 8.63
C GLY A 131 1.29 -14.37 9.53
N TYR A 132 0.61 -13.23 9.45
CA TYR A 132 -0.64 -12.98 10.19
C TYR A 132 -1.75 -13.96 9.81
N GLY A 133 -1.90 -14.28 8.52
CA GLY A 133 -2.87 -15.27 8.05
C GLY A 133 -2.63 -16.67 8.63
N LYS A 134 -1.35 -17.09 8.72
CA LYS A 134 -0.97 -18.36 9.36
C LYS A 134 -1.21 -18.36 10.86
N GLN A 135 -0.97 -17.24 11.55
CA GLN A 135 -1.22 -17.11 12.98
C GLN A 135 -2.73 -17.16 13.29
N LEU A 136 -3.57 -16.48 12.50
CA LEU A 136 -5.03 -16.53 12.63
C LEU A 136 -5.57 -17.93 12.31
N ALA A 137 -5.06 -18.60 11.28
CA ALA A 137 -5.42 -19.99 10.97
C ALA A 137 -4.96 -20.97 12.07
N GLY A 138 -3.81 -20.75 12.69
CA GLY A 138 -3.31 -21.54 13.82
C GLY A 138 -4.13 -21.32 15.10
N LEU A 139 -4.61 -20.11 15.37
CA LEU A 139 -5.51 -19.81 16.47
C LEU A 139 -6.95 -20.32 16.22
N GLY A 140 -7.39 -20.36 14.96
CA GLY A 140 -8.65 -21.01 14.55
C GLY A 140 -8.59 -22.54 14.55
N GLY A 141 -7.39 -23.12 14.38
CA GLY A 141 -7.14 -24.56 14.48
C GLY A 141 -6.93 -25.07 15.92
N ALA A 142 -6.51 -24.20 16.84
CA ALA A 142 -6.33 -24.54 18.26
C ALA A 142 -7.67 -24.69 19.03
N GLY A 143 -8.81 -24.39 18.40
CA GLY A 143 -10.16 -24.63 18.95
C GLY A 143 -10.72 -26.02 18.63
N ALA A 144 -10.00 -26.87 17.89
CA ALA A 144 -10.43 -28.20 17.48
C ALA A 144 -9.46 -29.31 17.94
N GLN A 145 -8.80 -29.12 19.10
CA GLN A 145 -8.21 -30.25 19.81
C GLN A 145 -9.33 -30.93 20.60
N GLU A 146 -9.95 -31.97 20.03
CA GLU A 146 -10.71 -32.95 20.81
C GLU A 146 -9.83 -33.46 21.97
N PRO A 147 -10.42 -33.69 23.15
CA PRO A 147 -9.67 -34.13 24.32
C PRO A 147 -9.14 -35.53 24.05
N ALA A 148 -7.82 -35.67 24.01
CA ALA A 148 -7.18 -36.97 24.17
C ALA A 148 -7.73 -37.59 25.46
N ALA A 149 -8.46 -38.70 25.30
CA ALA A 149 -9.15 -39.41 26.36
C ALA A 149 -8.26 -39.55 27.60
N ALA A 150 -8.61 -38.81 28.65
CA ALA A 150 -8.03 -38.95 29.96
C ALA A 150 -8.36 -40.36 30.47
N ALA A 151 -7.33 -41.20 30.55
CA ALA A 151 -7.37 -42.45 31.29
C ALA A 151 -7.85 -42.19 32.73
N ALA A 152 -8.68 -43.11 33.23
CA ALA A 152 -9.52 -43.00 34.42
C ALA A 152 -8.83 -42.49 35.71
N PRO A 153 -9.56 -41.76 36.58
CA PRO A 153 -9.05 -41.42 37.90
C PRO A 153 -9.14 -42.64 38.83
N ALA A 154 -7.99 -43.06 39.35
CA ALA A 154 -7.91 -44.03 40.45
C ALA A 154 -8.57 -43.43 41.72
N GLY A 155 -9.68 -44.04 42.15
CA GLY A 155 -10.46 -43.59 43.30
C GLY A 155 -9.69 -43.68 44.63
N ASN A 156 -9.59 -42.54 45.32
CA ASN A 156 -8.91 -42.43 46.61
C ASN A 156 -9.84 -42.88 47.76
N ARG A 157 -9.85 -44.19 48.07
CA ARG A 157 -10.63 -44.86 49.12
C ARG A 157 -10.20 -44.55 50.58
N ARG A 158 -9.84 -43.30 50.92
CA ARG A 158 -9.29 -43.01 52.27
C ARG A 158 -9.75 -41.70 52.95
N GLN A 159 -10.92 -41.15 52.62
CA GLN A 159 -11.44 -39.98 53.35
C GLN A 159 -12.88 -40.12 53.89
N ARG A 160 -13.44 -41.34 53.93
CA ARG A 160 -14.73 -41.61 54.58
C ARG A 160 -14.56 -42.14 56.01
N ARG A 161 -13.86 -41.40 56.86
CA ARG A 161 -13.86 -41.55 58.33
C ARG A 161 -13.46 -40.22 59.01
N ALA A 162 -14.40 -39.28 59.09
CA ALA A 162 -14.50 -38.29 60.15
C ALA A 162 -15.74 -37.40 59.89
N ALA A 163 -16.55 -37.24 60.93
CA ALA A 163 -17.74 -36.40 61.07
C ALA A 163 -19.00 -36.88 60.34
#